data_AF-A0A437K2X4-F1
#
_entry.id   AF-A0A437K2X4-F1
#
_cell.length_a   1.000
_cell.length_b   1.000
_cell.length_c   1.000
_cell.angle_alpha   90.00
_cell.angle_beta   90.00
_cell.angle_gamma   90.00
#
_symmetry.space_group_name_H-M   'P 1'
#
loop_
_entity.id
_entity.type
_entity.pdbx_description
1 polymer ?
#
loop_
_entity_poly.entity_id
_entity_poly.type
_entity_poly.pdbx_seq_one_letter_code
_entity_poly.pdbx_strand_id
1 'polypeptide(L)'
;MLETVKEIAQELNWNVESLYTKISTLTDIEVKLYQLRDDMEDVQRKGDEKAYYQEHFREIRILSELMNYCMKDLNKVFENTDRLQENLHQKVVNPVAGNDRARC
;
A
#
# COMPACT_ATOMS: atom_id res chain seq x y z
N MET A 1 4.24 -25.74 -7.88
CA MET A 1 2.94 -26.14 -8.46
C MET A 1 2.54 -25.08 -9.48
N LEU A 2 1.93 -25.46 -10.60
CA LEU A 2 1.39 -24.47 -11.54
C LEU A 2 0.08 -23.94 -10.95
N GLU A 3 0.04 -22.69 -10.51
CA GLU A 3 -1.19 -22.07 -10.01
C GLU A 3 -2.26 -22.04 -11.11
N THR A 4 -3.49 -22.36 -10.76
CA THR A 4 -4.64 -22.27 -11.65
C THR A 4 -5.03 -20.80 -11.85
N VAL A 5 -5.70 -20.48 -12.96
CA VAL A 5 -6.26 -19.14 -13.19
C VAL A 5 -7.18 -18.70 -12.05
N LYS A 6 -7.92 -19.64 -11.46
CA LYS A 6 -8.79 -19.39 -10.32
C LYS A 6 -8.02 -18.97 -9.07
N GLU A 7 -6.91 -19.64 -8.76
CA GLU A 7 -6.05 -19.29 -7.62
C GLU A 7 -5.43 -17.91 -7.79
N ILE A 8 -4.90 -17.61 -8.98
CA ILE A 8 -4.33 -16.30 -9.30
C ILE A 8 -5.39 -15.20 -9.16
N ALA A 9 -6.61 -15.42 -9.68
CA ALA A 9 -7.70 -14.46 -9.58
C ALA A 9 -8.13 -14.21 -8.12
N GLN A 10 -8.15 -15.25 -7.29
CA GLN A 10 -8.48 -15.13 -5.88
C GLN A 10 -7.41 -14.36 -5.11
N GLU A 11 -6.13 -14.64 -5.34
CA GLU A 11 -5.02 -13.92 -4.71
C GLU A 11 -4.95 -12.46 -5.18
N LEU A 12 -5.24 -12.20 -6.46
CA LEU A 12 -5.33 -10.84 -6.99
C LEU A 12 -6.43 -10.05 -6.28
N ASN A 13 -7.61 -10.65 -6.08
CA ASN A 13 -8.70 -9.99 -5.35
C ASN A 13 -8.29 -9.61 -3.92
N TRP A 14 -7.66 -10.54 -3.19
CA TRP A 14 -7.15 -10.28 -1.85
C TRP A 14 -6.09 -9.17 -1.82
N ASN A 15 -5.17 -9.17 -2.78
CA ASN A 15 -4.14 -8.14 -2.85
C ASN A 15 -4.75 -6.77 -3.16
N VAL A 16 -5.72 -6.70 -4.07
CA VAL A 16 -6.45 -5.44 -4.37
C VAL A 16 -7.17 -4.91 -3.13
N GLU A 17 -7.88 -5.76 -2.39
CA GLU A 17 -8.52 -5.37 -1.11
C GLU A 17 -7.49 -4.87 -0.07
N SER A 18 -6.33 -5.53 -0.02
CA SER A 18 -5.22 -5.13 0.85
C SER A 18 -4.62 -3.78 0.42
N LEU A 19 -4.47 -3.51 -0.88
CA LEU A 19 -4.05 -2.22 -1.42
C LEU A 19 -5.02 -1.10 -0.99
N TYR A 20 -6.33 -1.32 -1.17
CA TYR A 20 -7.35 -0.35 -0.75
C TYR A 20 -7.24 0.00 0.74
N THR A 21 -7.07 -1.02 1.59
CA THR A 21 -6.94 -0.83 3.04
C THR A 21 -5.70 0.00 3.40
N LYS A 22 -4.58 -0.26 2.73
CA LYS A 22 -3.32 0.47 2.96
C LYS A 22 -3.40 1.91 2.46
N ILE A 23 -4.00 2.12 1.28
CA ILE A 23 -4.25 3.48 0.75
C ILE A 23 -5.13 4.26 1.72
N SER A 24 -6.23 3.67 2.21
CA SER A 24 -7.10 4.33 3.21
C SER A 24 -6.32 4.72 4.46
N THR A 25 -5.45 3.83 4.96
CA THR A 25 -4.61 4.12 6.13
C THR A 25 -3.65 5.29 5.87
N LEU A 26 -3.04 5.36 4.68
CA LEU A 26 -2.17 6.47 4.30
C LEU A 26 -2.94 7.79 4.18
N THR A 27 -4.16 7.75 3.66
CA THR A 27 -5.06 8.91 3.63
C THR A 27 -5.41 9.38 5.05
N ASP A 28 -5.69 8.47 5.98
CA ASP A 28 -5.95 8.83 7.37
C ASP A 28 -4.71 9.46 8.04
N ILE A 29 -3.52 8.96 7.75
CA ILE A 29 -2.25 9.55 8.21
C ILE A 29 -2.07 10.96 7.64
N GLU A 30 -2.40 11.18 6.36
CA GLU A 30 -2.32 12.50 5.73
C GLU A 30 -3.25 13.50 6.43
N VAL A 31 -4.49 13.10 6.70
CA VAL A 31 -5.46 13.92 7.47
C VAL A 31 -4.91 14.28 8.85
N LYS A 32 -4.27 13.32 9.55
CA LYS A 32 -3.66 13.56 10.86
C LYS A 32 -2.47 14.52 10.79
N LEU A 33 -1.65 14.43 9.76
CA LEU A 33 -0.55 15.37 9.54
C LEU A 33 -1.05 16.79 9.26
N TYR A 34 -2.15 16.95 8.50
CA TYR A 34 -2.77 18.27 8.31
C TYR A 34 -3.28 18.86 9.63
N GLN A 35 -3.98 18.06 10.43
CA GLN A 35 -4.46 18.50 11.75
C GLN A 35 -3.30 18.94 12.65
N LEU A 36 -2.24 18.13 12.72
CA LEU A 36 -1.07 18.44 13.53
C LEU A 36 -0.37 19.73 13.07
N ARG A 37 -0.29 19.97 11.76
CA ARG A 37 0.24 21.24 11.23
C ARG A 37 -0.62 22.42 11.68
N ASP A 38 -1.94 22.32 11.54
CA ASP A 38 -2.86 23.40 11.91
C ASP A 38 -2.77 23.68 13.43
N ASP A 39 -2.61 22.65 14.26
CA ASP A 39 -2.38 22.77 15.71
C ASP A 39 -1.04 23.46 16.03
N MET A 40 0.04 23.06 15.35
CA MET A 40 1.36 23.70 15.49
C MET A 40 1.32 25.18 15.09
N GLU A 41 0.59 25.54 14.03
CA GLU A 41 0.40 26.93 13.60
C GLU A 41 -0.40 27.75 14.64
N ASP A 42 -1.44 27.15 15.26
CA ASP A 42 -2.23 27.81 16.29
C ASP A 42 -1.40 28.03 17.58
N VAL A 43 -0.58 27.06 17.97
CA VAL A 43 0.40 27.18 19.07
C VAL A 43 1.43 28.26 18.78
N GLN A 44 1.98 28.30 17.57
CA GLN A 44 2.94 29.32 17.15
C GLN A 44 2.32 30.73 17.20
N ARG A 45 1.08 30.89 16.72
CA ARG A 45 0.37 32.18 16.81
C ARG A 45 0.16 32.66 18.24
N LYS A 46 0.06 31.74 19.20
CA LYS A 46 -0.07 32.05 20.64
C LYS A 46 1.27 32.27 21.34
N GLY A 47 2.39 31.86 20.73
CA GLY A 47 3.73 31.94 21.32
C GLY A 47 4.01 30.86 22.38
N ASP A 48 3.30 29.74 22.32
CA ASP A 48 3.35 28.66 23.32
C ASP A 48 4.22 27.46 22.86
N GLU A 49 5.05 27.60 21.83
CA GLU A 49 5.72 26.48 21.15
C GLU A 49 6.55 25.60 22.09
N LYS A 50 7.20 26.22 23.09
CA LYS A 50 8.01 25.51 24.08
C LYS A 50 7.17 24.54 24.93
N ALA A 51 5.91 24.86 25.21
CA ALA A 51 5.04 24.01 26.02
C ALA A 51 4.60 22.75 25.25
N TYR A 52 4.43 22.85 23.93
CA TYR A 52 3.90 21.77 23.10
C TYR A 52 4.96 21.02 22.26
N TYR A 53 6.21 21.48 22.27
CA TYR A 53 7.29 20.88 21.46
C TYR A 53 7.39 19.35 21.60
N GLN A 54 7.32 18.83 22.84
CA GLN A 54 7.43 17.40 23.10
C GLN A 54 6.23 16.60 22.57
N GLU A 55 5.04 17.18 22.62
CA GLU A 55 3.81 16.57 22.12
C GLU A 55 3.85 16.49 20.59
N HIS A 56 4.08 17.62 19.92
CA HIS A 56 4.19 17.67 18.47
C HIS A 56 5.31 16.77 17.94
N PHE A 57 6.49 16.79 18.58
CA PHE A 57 7.59 15.89 18.20
C PHE A 57 7.19 14.41 18.28
N ARG A 58 6.48 14.02 19.35
CA ARG A 58 6.03 12.64 19.53
C ARG A 58 5.03 12.24 18.46
N GLU A 59 4.09 13.11 18.15
CA GLU A 59 3.06 12.83 17.15
C GLU A 59 3.64 12.73 15.74
N ILE A 60 4.51 13.68 15.34
CA ILE A 60 5.27 13.60 14.08
C ILE A 60 6.01 12.27 13.97
N ARG A 61 6.73 11.88 15.04
CA ARG A 61 7.49 10.62 15.05
C ARG A 61 6.57 9.42 14.83
N ILE A 62 5.44 9.35 15.55
CA ILE A 62 4.49 8.23 15.42
C ILE A 62 3.91 8.17 14.01
N LEU A 63 3.43 9.30 13.47
CA LEU A 63 2.84 9.37 12.13
C LEU A 63 3.87 9.00 11.06
N SER A 64 5.12 9.45 11.20
CA SER A 64 6.21 9.12 10.27
C SER A 64 6.56 7.62 10.25
N GLU A 65 6.56 6.96 11.43
CA GLU A 65 6.82 5.52 11.52
C GLU A 65 5.65 4.72 10.94
N LEU A 66 4.41 5.10 11.26
CA LEU A 66 3.22 4.46 10.68
C LEU A 66 3.18 4.59 9.16
N MET A 67 3.51 5.77 8.63
CA MET A 67 3.61 6.00 7.19
C MET A 67 4.69 5.11 6.57
N ASN A 68 5.87 5.00 7.19
CA ASN A 68 6.96 4.15 6.72
C ASN A 68 6.55 2.67 6.66
N TYR A 69 5.93 2.15 7.72
CA TYR A 69 5.44 0.77 7.73
C TYR A 69 4.35 0.54 6.68
N CYS A 70 3.38 1.45 6.57
CA CYS A 70 2.29 1.32 5.62
C CYS A 70 2.79 1.36 4.17
N MET A 71 3.72 2.28 3.85
CA MET A 71 4.35 2.38 2.53
C MET A 71 5.16 1.12 2.18
N LYS A 72 5.95 0.59 3.12
CA LYS A 72 6.71 -0.65 2.90
C LYS A 72 5.79 -1.82 2.58
N ASP A 73 4.69 -1.95 3.32
CA ASP A 73 3.76 -3.04 3.06
C ASP A 73 2.91 -2.81 1.81
N LEU A 74 2.60 -1.55 1.46
CA LEU A 74 1.92 -1.20 0.21
C LEU A 74 2.76 -1.62 -0.98
N ASN A 75 4.06 -1.29 -0.98
CA ASN A 75 4.98 -1.68 -2.04
C ASN A 75 5.05 -3.19 -2.23
N LYS A 76 5.13 -3.96 -1.14
CA LYS A 76 5.13 -5.44 -1.22
C LYS A 76 3.85 -5.99 -1.83
N VAL A 77 2.68 -5.48 -1.42
CA VAL A 77 1.40 -5.93 -1.97
C VAL A 77 1.31 -5.53 -3.44
N PHE A 78 1.78 -4.34 -3.81
CA PHE A 78 1.82 -3.88 -5.19
C PHE A 78 2.70 -4.78 -6.06
N GLU A 79 3.93 -5.07 -5.66
CA GLU A 79 4.85 -5.98 -6.36
C GLU A 79 4.24 -7.38 -6.56
N ASN A 80 3.57 -7.91 -5.53
CA ASN A 80 2.87 -9.20 -5.64
C ASN A 80 1.68 -9.13 -6.59
N THR A 81 0.91 -8.04 -6.57
CA THR A 81 -0.23 -7.80 -7.47
C THR A 81 0.23 -7.75 -8.92
N ASP A 82 1.30 -7.01 -9.19
CA ASP A 82 1.89 -6.86 -10.52
C ASP A 82 2.38 -8.21 -11.07
N ARG A 83 3.09 -8.99 -10.25
CA ARG A 83 3.51 -10.36 -10.60
C ARG A 83 2.33 -11.28 -10.90
N LEU A 84 1.25 -11.21 -10.12
CA LEU A 84 0.04 -12.02 -10.38
C LEU A 84 -0.65 -11.61 -11.67
N GLN A 85 -0.69 -10.31 -11.97
CA GLN A 85 -1.22 -9.78 -13.23
C GLN A 85 -0.40 -10.30 -14.42
N GLU A 86 0.93 -10.27 -14.35
CA GLU A 86 1.80 -10.83 -15.39
C GLU A 86 1.57 -12.34 -15.59
N ASN A 87 1.50 -13.11 -14.50
CA ASN A 87 1.24 -14.55 -14.53
C ASN A 87 -0.12 -14.87 -15.16
N LEU A 88 -1.16 -14.09 -14.83
CA LEU A 88 -2.49 -14.23 -15.42
C LEU A 88 -2.46 -13.93 -16.92
N HIS A 89 -1.79 -12.84 -17.32
CA HIS A 89 -1.66 -12.45 -18.73
C HIS A 89 -0.95 -13.55 -19.55
N GLN A 90 0.14 -14.11 -19.02
CA GLN A 90 0.83 -15.23 -19.66
C GLN A 90 -0.07 -16.46 -19.81
N LYS A 91 -0.89 -16.79 -18.80
CA LYS A 91 -1.76 -17.98 -18.86
C LYS A 91 -2.97 -17.80 -19.78
N VAL A 92 -3.54 -16.60 -19.85
CA VAL A 92 -4.82 -16.35 -20.52
C VAL A 92 -4.64 -15.78 -21.93
N VAL A 93 -3.68 -14.88 -22.12
CA VAL A 93 -3.49 -14.15 -23.38
C VAL A 93 -2.40 -14.78 -24.24
N ASN A 94 -1.30 -15.23 -23.62
CA ASN A 94 -0.20 -15.90 -24.31
C ASN A 94 -0.04 -17.34 -23.81
N PRO A 95 -1.07 -18.21 -23.88
CA PRO A 95 -0.91 -19.61 -23.49
C PRO A 95 0.22 -20.14 -24.35
N VAL A 96 1.32 -20.54 -23.70
CA VAL A 96 2.56 -20.97 -24.35
C VAL A 96 2.23 -21.79 -25.59
N ALA A 97 2.59 -21.26 -26.77
CA ALA A 97 2.45 -21.95 -28.04
C ALA A 97 3.28 -23.24 -27.97
N GLY A 98 2.64 -24.35 -27.59
CA GLY A 98 3.36 -25.55 -27.21
C GLY A 98 2.45 -26.74 -26.92
N ASN A 99 1.45 -27.00 -27.76
CA ASN A 99 0.87 -28.35 -27.83
C ASN A 99 0.16 -28.75 -29.14
N ASP A 100 0.55 -28.22 -30.30
CA ASP A 100 -0.09 -28.58 -31.59
C ASP A 100 0.85 -29.28 -32.59
N ARG A 101 1.88 -30.01 -32.12
CA ARG A 101 2.67 -30.90 -32.99
C ARG A 101 3.11 -32.19 -32.27
N ALA A 102 2.15 -33.04 -31.92
CA ALA A 102 2.42 -34.46 -31.68
C ALA A 102 1.14 -35.32 -31.82
N ARG A 103 0.46 -35.20 -32.97
CA ARG A 103 -0.43 -36.25 -33.48
C ARG A 103 -0.24 -36.35 -34.99
N CYS A 104 0.80 -37.07 -35.37
CA CYS A 104 0.89 -37.79 -36.63
C CYS A 104 1.28 -39.22 -36.26
#